data_AF-A0A7C5YYU6-F1
#
_entry.id   AF-A0A7C5YYU6-F1
#
_cell.length_a   1.000
_cell.length_b   1.000
_cell.length_c   1.000
_cell.angle_alpha   90.00
_cell.angle_beta   90.00
_cell.angle_gamma   90.00
#
_symmetry.space_group_name_H-M   'P 1'
#
loop_
_entity.id
_entity.type
_entity.pdbx_description
1 polymer ?
#
loop_
_entity_poly.entity_id
_entity_poly.type
_entity_poly.pdbx_seq_one_letter_code
_entity_poly.pdbx_strand_id
1 'polypeptide(L)'
;MKLRLSYTLLDFWRRGRVDDALNYYLGLKEITSKAMEFGKEKHKENENAVKTLNQLSKEFGGLKLKNPKSELKINMEYNELWDLVGVVDVYDEGVIYELKTGKIPSVSYLSNQQLSIYSLLCQSQKLPVEKIYVIHYDGVNTDWSMKWFYDEMIDEARDFIDGLGYEIYKFFKDKKII
;
A
#
# COMPACT_ATOMS: atom_id res chain seq x y z
N MET A 1 -10.83 -2.29 -22.17
CA MET A 1 -10.94 -1.93 -20.74
C MET A 1 -9.54 -1.53 -20.26
N LYS A 2 -9.41 -0.55 -19.35
CA LYS A 2 -8.11 -0.26 -18.72
C LYS A 2 -7.82 -1.32 -17.65
N LEU A 3 -6.58 -1.79 -17.59
CA LEU A 3 -6.12 -2.68 -16.51
C LEU A 3 -6.04 -1.85 -15.21
N ARG A 4 -6.43 -2.42 -14.07
CA ARG A 4 -6.23 -1.78 -12.77
C ARG A 4 -5.00 -2.36 -12.08
N LEU A 5 -3.93 -1.58 -11.98
CA LEU A 5 -2.70 -1.95 -11.28
C LEU A 5 -2.74 -1.54 -9.80
N SER A 6 -2.16 -2.36 -8.95
CA SER A 6 -1.89 -2.05 -7.53
C SER A 6 -0.50 -2.54 -7.17
N TYR A 7 0.08 -2.05 -6.07
CA TYR A 7 1.38 -2.53 -5.58
C TYR A 7 1.38 -4.07 -5.41
N THR A 8 0.33 -4.66 -4.83
CA THR A 8 0.25 -6.12 -4.63
C THR A 8 0.30 -6.88 -5.96
N LEU A 9 -0.44 -6.41 -6.96
CA LEU A 9 -0.43 -7.05 -8.29
C LEU A 9 0.97 -6.97 -8.92
N LEU A 10 1.59 -5.79 -8.89
CA LEU A 10 2.94 -5.56 -9.40
C LEU A 10 4.00 -6.41 -8.67
N ASP A 11 3.90 -6.51 -7.34
CA ASP A 11 4.84 -7.29 -6.53
C ASP A 11 4.71 -8.79 -6.76
N PHE A 12 3.49 -9.33 -6.89
CA PHE A 12 3.30 -10.72 -7.29
C PHE A 12 3.89 -11.00 -8.68
N TRP A 13 3.62 -10.11 -9.64
CA TRP A 13 4.15 -10.25 -10.99
C TRP A 13 5.68 -10.24 -11.02
N ARG A 14 6.30 -9.23 -10.38
CA ARG A 14 7.77 -9.11 -10.28
C ARG A 14 8.42 -10.36 -9.69
N ARG A 15 7.76 -11.02 -8.73
CA ARG A 15 8.27 -12.23 -8.08
C ARG A 15 8.03 -13.51 -8.89
N GLY A 16 7.51 -13.41 -10.12
CA GLY A 16 7.14 -14.55 -10.94
C GLY A 16 5.91 -15.32 -10.43
N ARG A 17 5.16 -14.75 -9.48
CA ARG A 17 3.96 -15.36 -8.89
C ARG A 17 2.73 -15.04 -9.72
N VAL A 18 2.74 -15.44 -11.00
CA VAL A 18 1.72 -15.09 -11.99
C VAL A 18 0.33 -15.60 -11.60
N ASP A 19 0.23 -16.83 -11.07
CA ASP A 19 -1.06 -17.39 -10.63
C ASP A 19 -1.64 -16.62 -9.44
N ASP A 20 -0.79 -16.18 -8.51
CA ASP A 20 -1.22 -15.36 -7.37
C ASP A 20 -1.66 -13.96 -7.82
N ALA A 21 -0.96 -13.36 -8.79
CA ALA A 21 -1.35 -12.11 -9.43
C ALA A 21 -2.74 -12.23 -10.10
N LEU A 22 -2.99 -13.32 -10.82
CA LEU A 22 -4.28 -13.61 -11.45
C LEU A 22 -5.39 -13.81 -10.43
N ASN A 23 -5.16 -14.65 -9.42
CA ASN A 23 -6.12 -14.93 -8.35
C ASN A 23 -6.48 -13.66 -7.59
N TYR A 24 -5.49 -12.85 -7.24
CA TYR A 24 -5.67 -11.56 -6.59
C TYR A 24 -6.51 -10.61 -7.46
N TYR A 25 -6.18 -10.47 -8.75
CA TYR A 25 -6.89 -9.56 -9.64
C TYR A 25 -8.36 -9.95 -9.85
N LEU A 26 -8.63 -11.25 -10.01
CA LEU A 26 -9.97 -11.79 -10.20
C LEU A 26 -10.78 -11.85 -8.89
N GLY A 27 -10.19 -11.49 -7.75
CA GLY A 27 -10.83 -11.60 -6.43
C GLY A 27 -11.14 -13.05 -6.05
N LEU A 28 -10.38 -14.00 -6.59
CA LEU A 28 -10.49 -15.41 -6.22
C LEU A 28 -9.99 -15.59 -4.80
N LYS A 29 -10.58 -16.58 -4.09
CA LYS A 29 -10.40 -16.76 -2.65
C LYS A 29 -8.91 -16.86 -2.29
N GLU A 30 -8.39 -15.84 -1.61
CA GLU A 30 -7.05 -15.88 -1.04
C GLU A 30 -6.97 -17.02 -0.02
N ILE A 31 -5.93 -17.86 -0.10
CA ILE A 31 -5.57 -18.72 1.02
C ILE A 31 -5.02 -17.81 2.11
N THR A 32 -5.87 -17.41 3.05
CA THR A 32 -5.46 -16.59 4.19
C THR A 32 -4.68 -17.44 5.17
N SER A 33 -3.45 -17.03 5.48
CA SER A 33 -2.74 -17.57 6.63
C SER A 33 -3.25 -16.92 7.91
N LYS A 34 -3.08 -17.58 9.06
CA LYS A 34 -3.39 -16.99 10.38
C LYS A 34 -2.71 -15.64 10.61
N ALA A 35 -1.50 -15.45 10.08
CA ALA A 35 -0.78 -14.19 10.17
C ALA A 35 -1.46 -13.08 9.36
N MET A 36 -2.02 -13.40 8.19
CA MET A 36 -2.78 -12.44 7.39
C MET A 36 -4.12 -12.08 8.04
N GLU A 37 -4.79 -13.05 8.66
CA GLU A 37 -6.04 -12.80 9.41
C GLU A 37 -5.78 -11.88 10.60
N PHE A 38 -4.73 -12.15 11.37
CA PHE A 38 -4.29 -11.27 12.45
C PHE A 38 -3.95 -9.86 11.96
N GLY A 39 -3.24 -9.73 10.84
CA GLY A 39 -2.97 -8.42 10.23
C GLY A 39 -4.25 -7.68 9.85
N LYS A 40 -5.19 -8.35 9.17
CA LYS A 40 -6.50 -7.76 8.79
C LYS A 40 -7.30 -7.30 10.02
N GLU A 41 -7.27 -8.07 11.10
CA GLU A 41 -7.90 -7.69 12.37
C GLU A 41 -7.25 -6.42 12.96
N LYS A 42 -5.91 -6.36 13.03
CA LYS A 42 -5.19 -5.19 13.56
C LYS A 42 -5.36 -3.93 12.72
N HIS A 43 -5.42 -4.04 11.39
CA HIS A 43 -5.76 -2.88 10.54
C HIS A 43 -7.18 -2.39 10.83
N LYS A 44 -8.16 -3.28 10.97
CA LYS A 44 -9.54 -2.91 11.30
C LYS A 44 -9.68 -2.25 12.67
N GLU A 45 -8.97 -2.76 13.68
CA GLU A 45 -8.91 -2.14 15.00
C GLU A 45 -8.29 -0.74 14.93
N ASN A 46 -7.21 -0.58 14.17
CA ASN A 46 -6.59 0.72 13.96
C ASN A 46 -7.51 1.69 13.20
N GLU A 47 -8.14 1.24 12.13
CA GLU A 47 -9.11 2.05 11.38
C GLU A 47 -10.22 2.57 12.31
N ASN A 48 -10.73 1.71 13.19
CA ASN A 48 -11.71 2.11 14.19
C ASN A 48 -11.14 3.13 15.19
N ALA A 49 -9.91 2.93 15.69
CA ALA A 49 -9.25 3.87 16.60
C ALA A 49 -9.05 5.24 15.94
N VAL A 50 -8.61 5.28 14.69
CA VAL A 50 -8.41 6.52 13.94
C VAL A 50 -9.74 7.25 13.75
N LYS A 51 -10.79 6.53 13.34
CA LYS A 51 -12.12 7.12 13.08
C LYS A 51 -12.83 7.61 14.34
N THR A 52 -12.65 6.94 15.48
CA THR A 52 -13.42 7.23 16.70
C THR A 52 -12.67 8.07 17.71
N LEU A 53 -11.34 7.93 17.78
CA LEU A 53 -10.49 8.55 18.78
C LEU A 53 -9.49 9.54 18.19
N ASN A 54 -9.43 9.68 16.86
CA ASN A 54 -8.47 10.53 16.16
C ASN A 54 -7.00 10.21 16.54
N GLN A 55 -6.69 8.93 16.70
CA GLN A 55 -5.36 8.44 17.07
C GLN A 55 -5.12 7.05 16.47
N LEU A 56 -3.86 6.65 16.33
CA LEU A 56 -3.50 5.26 16.04
C LEU A 56 -3.98 4.33 17.16
N SER A 57 -4.14 3.03 16.87
CA SER A 57 -4.41 2.05 17.93
C SER A 57 -3.23 1.97 18.91
N LYS A 58 -3.48 1.41 20.09
CA LYS A 58 -2.47 1.28 21.15
C LYS A 58 -1.28 0.44 20.68
N GLU A 59 -1.54 -0.63 19.94
CA GLU A 59 -0.54 -1.51 19.34
C GLU A 59 0.35 -0.78 18.34
N PHE A 60 -0.18 0.20 17.62
CA PHE A 60 0.60 1.08 16.75
C PHE A 60 1.04 2.37 17.45
N GLY A 61 1.15 2.35 18.79
CA GLY A 61 1.74 3.40 19.61
C GLY A 61 0.79 4.51 20.10
N GLY A 62 -0.49 4.49 19.73
CA GLY A 62 -1.50 5.39 20.31
C GLY A 62 -1.30 6.88 19.98
N LEU A 63 -0.56 7.18 18.91
CA LEU A 63 -0.26 8.56 18.52
C LEU A 63 -1.53 9.32 18.18
N LYS A 64 -1.74 10.48 18.83
CA LYS A 64 -2.82 11.41 18.46
C LYS A 64 -2.54 12.03 17.10
N LEU A 65 -3.55 11.96 16.24
CA LEU A 65 -3.56 12.49 14.89
C LEU A 65 -4.32 13.81 14.88
N LYS A 66 -4.16 14.59 13.80
CA LYS A 66 -4.81 15.90 13.67
C LYS A 66 -6.03 15.84 12.78
N ASN A 67 -5.86 15.49 11.51
CA ASN A 67 -6.91 15.36 10.51
C ASN A 67 -6.71 14.07 9.67
N PRO A 68 -6.79 12.90 10.33
CA PRO A 68 -6.43 11.64 9.70
C PRO A 68 -7.48 11.17 8.69
N LYS A 69 -6.99 10.54 7.62
CA LYS A 69 -7.74 9.78 6.63
C LYS A 69 -7.29 8.33 6.70
N SER A 70 -8.08 7.49 7.35
CA SER A 70 -7.81 6.05 7.45
C SER A 70 -8.30 5.30 6.22
N GLU A 71 -7.58 4.26 5.82
CA GLU A 71 -7.90 3.38 4.69
C GLU A 71 -8.22 4.21 3.43
N LEU A 72 -7.36 5.21 3.17
CA LEU A 72 -7.55 6.19 2.11
C LEU A 72 -7.32 5.51 0.75
N LYS A 73 -8.41 5.05 0.14
CA LYS A 73 -8.41 4.51 -1.20
C LYS A 73 -8.28 5.61 -2.24
N ILE A 74 -7.24 5.53 -3.07
CA ILE A 74 -6.99 6.46 -4.17
C ILE A 74 -7.01 5.66 -5.47
N ASN A 75 -7.75 6.15 -6.46
CA ASN A 75 -7.68 5.69 -7.84
C ASN A 75 -7.12 6.84 -8.68
N MET A 76 -6.11 6.55 -9.48
CA MET A 76 -5.45 7.50 -10.37
C MET A 76 -5.49 6.95 -11.78
N GLU A 77 -6.00 7.73 -12.72
CA GLU A 77 -5.82 7.46 -14.14
C GLU A 77 -4.33 7.62 -14.46
N TYR A 78 -3.67 6.52 -14.83
CA TYR A 78 -2.22 6.52 -15.03
C TYR A 78 -1.88 6.80 -16.49
N ASN A 79 -2.45 6.02 -17.42
CA ASN A 79 -2.35 6.24 -18.87
C ASN A 79 -3.54 5.60 -19.61
N GLU A 80 -3.47 5.53 -20.95
CA GLU A 80 -4.53 4.95 -21.78
C GLU A 80 -4.74 3.44 -21.60
N LEU A 81 -3.76 2.72 -21.05
CA LEU A 81 -3.76 1.27 -20.94
C LEU A 81 -4.15 0.79 -19.53
N TRP A 82 -3.75 1.53 -18.48
CA TRP A 82 -4.04 1.16 -17.10
C TRP A 82 -4.28 2.36 -16.18
N ASP A 83 -4.99 2.06 -15.09
CA ASP A 83 -5.17 2.90 -13.93
C ASP A 83 -4.34 2.35 -12.76
N LEU A 84 -4.04 3.19 -11.79
CA LEU A 84 -3.35 2.82 -10.55
C LEU A 84 -4.32 2.94 -9.36
N VAL A 85 -4.37 1.93 -8.50
CA VAL A 85 -5.11 1.94 -7.25
C VAL A 85 -4.21 1.60 -6.07
N GLY A 86 -4.44 2.28 -4.95
CA GLY A 86 -3.82 1.97 -3.67
C GLY A 86 -4.73 2.36 -2.52
N VAL A 87 -4.43 1.81 -1.35
CA VAL A 87 -5.10 2.13 -0.09
C VAL A 87 -4.01 2.49 0.90
N VAL A 88 -3.94 3.76 1.28
CA VAL A 88 -3.00 4.24 2.30
C VAL A 88 -3.62 4.00 3.66
N ASP A 89 -2.95 3.24 4.53
CA ASP A 89 -3.50 2.84 5.84
C ASP A 89 -3.96 4.04 6.66
N VAL A 90 -3.08 5.04 6.83
CA VAL A 90 -3.43 6.33 7.43
C VAL A 90 -2.63 7.45 6.77
N TYR A 91 -3.32 8.49 6.35
CA TYR A 91 -2.72 9.77 5.95
C TYR A 91 -3.13 10.87 6.93
N ASP A 92 -2.21 11.68 7.42
CA ASP A 92 -2.49 12.83 8.29
C ASP A 92 -1.53 13.99 7.98
N GLU A 93 -2.06 15.09 7.45
CA GLU A 93 -1.32 16.35 7.21
C GLU A 93 0.13 16.19 6.68
N GLY A 94 0.32 15.53 5.53
CA GLY A 94 1.66 15.35 4.96
C GLY A 94 2.40 14.10 5.42
N VAL A 95 1.83 13.34 6.35
CA VAL A 95 2.43 12.12 6.90
C VAL A 95 1.63 10.89 6.48
N ILE A 96 2.30 9.90 5.92
CA ILE A 96 1.75 8.56 5.72
C ILE A 96 2.21 7.68 6.89
N TYR A 97 1.29 6.94 7.51
CA TYR A 97 1.61 5.87 8.45
C TYR A 97 1.24 4.54 7.81
N GLU A 98 2.25 3.78 7.38
CA GLU A 98 2.13 2.43 6.88
C GLU A 98 2.22 1.45 8.04
N LEU A 99 1.19 0.65 8.23
CA LEU A 99 1.08 -0.28 9.34
C LEU A 99 1.46 -1.68 8.86
N LYS A 100 2.33 -2.34 9.62
CA LYS A 100 2.77 -3.70 9.33
C LYS A 100 2.59 -4.56 10.57
N THR A 101 2.17 -5.79 10.35
CA THR A 101 2.20 -6.84 11.37
C THR A 101 3.08 -7.98 10.89
N GLY A 102 3.75 -8.67 11.80
CA GLY A 102 4.49 -9.89 11.47
C GLY A 102 5.82 -9.98 12.18
N LYS A 103 6.84 -10.51 11.48
CA LYS A 103 8.18 -10.71 12.05
C LYS A 103 9.25 -9.83 11.43
N ILE A 104 8.93 -9.16 10.34
CA ILE A 104 9.88 -8.33 9.59
C ILE A 104 9.83 -6.93 10.20
N PRO A 105 10.93 -6.38 10.71
CA PRO A 105 10.94 -5.09 11.39
C PRO A 105 10.61 -3.94 10.42
N SER A 106 10.15 -2.80 10.95
CA SER A 106 9.72 -1.64 10.16
C SER A 106 10.79 -1.15 9.17
N VAL A 107 12.06 -1.17 9.57
CA VAL A 107 13.18 -0.68 8.75
C VAL A 107 13.33 -1.43 7.43
N SER A 108 12.99 -2.73 7.42
CA SER A 108 13.08 -3.57 6.22
C SER A 108 12.07 -3.18 5.14
N TYR A 109 11.03 -2.43 5.49
CA TYR A 109 10.03 -1.96 4.54
C TYR A 109 10.31 -0.57 3.96
N LEU A 110 11.32 0.17 4.47
CA LEU A 110 11.61 1.53 3.97
C LEU A 110 12.07 1.56 2.50
N SER A 111 12.63 0.45 2.00
CA SER A 111 13.02 0.28 0.60
C SER A 111 11.92 -0.31 -0.28
N ASN A 112 10.71 -0.51 0.27
CA ASN A 112 9.61 -1.08 -0.47
C ASN A 112 9.00 -0.05 -1.44
N GLN A 113 8.85 -0.46 -2.71
CA GLN A 113 8.19 0.32 -3.78
C GLN A 113 6.75 0.71 -3.45
N GLN A 114 6.09 0.03 -2.52
CA GLN A 114 4.78 0.40 -2.00
C GLN A 114 4.74 1.86 -1.50
N LEU A 115 5.79 2.30 -0.79
CA LEU A 115 5.87 3.65 -0.21
C LEU A 115 5.96 4.72 -1.31
N SER A 116 6.73 4.42 -2.36
CA SER A 116 6.88 5.26 -3.54
C SER A 116 5.56 5.38 -4.31
N ILE A 117 4.86 4.26 -4.52
CA ILE A 117 3.52 4.24 -5.14
C ILE A 117 2.52 5.07 -4.34
N TYR A 118 2.52 4.96 -3.01
CA TYR A 118 1.60 5.75 -2.16
C TYR A 118 1.88 7.25 -2.26
N SER A 119 3.15 7.64 -2.34
CA SER A 119 3.54 9.04 -2.55
C SER A 119 2.99 9.58 -3.88
N LEU A 120 3.16 8.83 -4.96
CA LEU A 120 2.59 9.17 -6.28
C LEU A 120 1.06 9.30 -6.24
N LEU A 121 0.38 8.34 -5.61
CA LEU A 121 -1.08 8.37 -5.46
C LEU A 121 -1.55 9.60 -4.65
N CYS A 122 -0.91 9.90 -3.53
CA CYS A 122 -1.22 11.08 -2.71
C CYS A 122 -1.00 12.39 -3.50
N GLN A 123 0.12 12.51 -4.21
CA GLN A 123 0.37 13.69 -5.05
C GLN A 123 -0.70 13.89 -6.13
N SER A 124 -1.18 12.81 -6.75
CA SER A 124 -2.26 12.89 -7.75
C SER A 124 -3.56 13.49 -7.22
N GLN A 125 -3.77 13.39 -5.90
CA GLN A 125 -4.94 13.94 -5.19
C GLN A 125 -4.64 15.27 -4.50
N LYS A 126 -3.50 15.91 -4.81
CA LYS A 126 -3.02 17.14 -4.15
C LYS A 126 -2.90 16.98 -2.63
N LEU A 127 -2.56 15.77 -2.18
CA LEU A 127 -2.19 15.46 -0.80
C LEU A 127 -0.66 15.46 -0.73
N PRO A 128 -0.02 16.53 -0.24
CA PRO A 128 1.44 16.56 -0.14
C PRO A 128 1.91 15.42 0.77
N VAL A 129 3.11 14.90 0.52
CA VAL A 129 3.75 13.91 1.37
C VAL A 129 5.11 14.47 1.76
N GLU A 130 5.35 14.60 3.05
CA GLU A 130 6.60 15.10 3.62
C GLU A 130 7.45 13.95 4.17
N LYS A 131 6.79 12.95 4.75
CA LYS A 131 7.46 11.78 5.32
C LYS A 131 6.50 10.61 5.45
N ILE A 132 7.08 9.43 5.57
CA ILE A 132 6.37 8.17 5.71
C ILE A 132 6.94 7.45 6.93
N TYR A 133 6.08 7.11 7.87
CA TYR A 133 6.41 6.19 8.95
C TYR A 133 5.97 4.78 8.56
N VAL A 134 6.85 3.81 8.75
CA VAL A 134 6.44 2.40 8.83
C VAL A 134 6.39 2.04 10.29
N ILE A 135 5.23 1.59 10.76
CA ILE A 135 5.00 1.15 12.13
C ILE A 135 4.75 -0.36 12.09
N HIS A 136 5.64 -1.11 12.73
CA HIS A 136 5.55 -2.56 12.77
C HIS A 136 5.16 -3.04 14.17
N TYR A 137 4.18 -3.96 14.24
CA TYR A 137 3.78 -4.65 15.46
C TYR A 137 3.97 -6.17 15.31
N ASP A 138 4.78 -6.77 16.19
CA ASP A 138 5.10 -8.21 16.10
C ASP A 138 4.12 -9.15 16.83
N GLY A 139 3.08 -8.56 17.44
CA GLY A 139 2.16 -9.25 18.35
C GLY A 139 2.46 -9.02 19.83
N VAL A 140 3.60 -8.40 20.16
CA VAL A 140 4.03 -8.04 21.51
C VAL A 140 4.66 -6.65 21.56
N ASN A 141 5.61 -6.37 20.66
CA ASN A 141 6.40 -5.15 20.59
C ASN A 141 6.07 -4.34 19.33
N THR A 142 6.31 -3.03 19.42
CA THR A 142 6.11 -2.09 18.33
C THR A 142 7.41 -1.35 18.03
N ASP A 143 7.80 -1.33 16.76
CA ASP A 143 8.96 -0.58 16.27
C ASP A 143 8.57 0.35 15.12
N TRP A 144 9.27 1.48 15.02
CA TRP A 144 8.96 2.55 14.10
C TRP A 144 10.19 2.88 13.27
N SER A 145 9.98 3.09 11.98
CA SER A 145 11.00 3.59 11.06
C SER A 145 10.41 4.72 10.23
N MET A 146 11.26 5.60 9.72
CA MET A 146 10.85 6.78 8.98
C MET A 146 11.68 6.95 7.73
N LYS A 147 11.03 7.35 6.64
CA LYS A 147 11.65 7.83 5.40
C LYS A 147 11.12 9.23 5.10
N TRP A 148 12.01 10.18 4.85
CA TRP A 148 11.62 11.48 4.31
C TRP A 148 11.19 11.34 2.87
N PHE A 149 10.18 12.10 2.47
CA PHE A 149 9.85 12.24 1.06
C PHE A 149 11.00 12.95 0.32
N TYR A 150 11.25 12.52 -0.91
CA TYR A 150 12.15 13.16 -1.86
C TYR A 150 11.56 12.96 -3.26
N ASP A 151 11.83 13.90 -4.17
CA ASP A 151 11.13 13.96 -5.46
C ASP A 151 11.38 12.71 -6.33
N GLU A 152 12.59 12.15 -6.29
CA GLU A 152 12.97 10.95 -7.04
C GLU A 152 12.13 9.72 -6.64
N MET A 153 11.48 9.73 -5.48
CA MET A 153 10.57 8.66 -5.06
C MET A 153 9.38 8.51 -6.00
N ILE A 154 8.98 9.60 -6.68
CA ILE A 154 7.90 9.57 -7.68
C ILE A 154 8.38 8.88 -8.97
N ASP A 155 9.62 9.12 -9.37
CA ASP A 155 10.21 8.49 -10.54
C ASP A 155 10.48 7.00 -10.27
N GLU A 156 10.95 6.63 -9.07
CA GLU A 156 11.04 5.23 -8.62
C GLU A 156 9.70 4.49 -8.77
N ALA A 157 8.59 5.14 -8.38
CA ALA A 157 7.26 4.55 -8.51
C ALA A 157 6.88 4.33 -9.98
N ARG A 158 7.13 5.33 -10.84
CA ARG A 158 6.84 5.25 -12.28
C ARG A 158 7.67 4.17 -12.95
N ASP A 159 8.98 4.13 -12.69
CA ASP A 159 9.88 3.12 -13.24
C ASP A 159 9.43 1.70 -12.85
N PHE A 160 9.00 1.50 -11.60
CA PHE A 160 8.49 0.22 -11.15
C PHE A 160 7.16 -0.15 -11.82
N ILE A 161 6.24 0.80 -12.01
CA ILE A 161 4.96 0.59 -12.69
C ILE A 161 5.18 0.30 -14.17
N ASP A 162 5.93 1.15 -14.87
CA ASP A 162 6.13 1.08 -16.32
C ASP A 162 7.00 -0.12 -16.71
N GLY A 163 7.94 -0.51 -15.85
CA GLY A 163 8.77 -1.70 -16.04
C GLY A 163 7.98 -3.03 -16.04
N LEU A 164 6.77 -3.06 -15.48
CA LEU A 164 5.95 -4.27 -15.38
C LEU A 164 4.58 -4.14 -16.05
N GLY A 165 4.01 -2.95 -16.09
CA GLY A 165 2.61 -2.69 -16.43
C GLY A 165 2.23 -3.18 -17.83
N TYR A 166 3.11 -2.98 -18.82
CA TYR A 166 2.84 -3.42 -20.19
C TYR A 166 2.81 -4.94 -20.33
N GLU A 167 3.73 -5.66 -19.66
CA GLU A 167 3.76 -7.12 -19.68
C GLU A 167 2.48 -7.70 -19.07
N ILE A 168 2.08 -7.17 -17.91
CA ILE A 168 0.82 -7.55 -17.24
C ILE A 168 -0.37 -7.25 -18.16
N TYR A 169 -0.46 -6.03 -18.68
CA TYR A 169 -1.54 -5.63 -19.59
C TYR A 169 -1.66 -6.58 -20.79
N LYS A 170 -0.53 -6.88 -21.45
CA LYS A 170 -0.50 -7.78 -22.60
C LYS A 170 -0.97 -9.18 -22.21
N PHE A 171 -0.44 -9.75 -21.11
CA PHE A 171 -0.87 -11.07 -20.65
C PHE A 171 -2.37 -11.11 -20.37
N PHE A 172 -2.89 -10.12 -19.65
CA PHE A 172 -4.31 -10.06 -19.28
C PHE A 172 -5.21 -9.91 -20.50
N LYS A 173 -4.79 -9.12 -21.49
CA LYS A 173 -5.49 -8.96 -22.76
C LYS A 173 -5.48 -10.24 -23.60
N ASP A 174 -4.33 -10.90 -23.73
CA ASP A 174 -4.17 -12.14 -24.50
C ASP A 174 -5.00 -13.29 -23.90
N LYS A 175 -5.11 -13.31 -22.56
CA LYS A 175 -5.96 -14.26 -21.82
C LYS A 175 -7.44 -13.85 -21.75
N LYS A 176 -7.82 -12.72 -22.36
CA LYS A 176 -9.20 -12.17 -22.34
C LYS A 176 -9.76 -11.95 -20.93
N ILE A 177 -8.88 -11.57 -20.00
CA ILE A 177 -9.26 -11.19 -18.63
C ILE A 177 -9.77 -9.74 -18.61
N ILE A 178 -9.25 -8.89 -19.50
CA ILE A 178 -9.61 -7.47 -19.68
C ILE A 178 -9.94 -7.13 -21.14
#